data_AF-A0A955M5R8-F1
#
_entry.id   AF-A0A955M5R8-F1
#
_cell.length_a   1.000
_cell.length_b   1.000
_cell.length_c   1.000
_cell.angle_alpha   90.00
_cell.angle_beta   90.00
_cell.angle_gamma   90.00
#
_symmetry.space_group_name_H-M   'P 1'
#
loop_
_entity.id
_entity.type
_entity.pdbx_description
1 polymer ?
#
loop_
_entity_poly.entity_id
_entity_poly.type
_entity_poly.pdbx_seq_one_letter_code
_entity_poly.pdbx_strand_id
1 'polypeptide(L)'
;MDNIQINQWRRLEYHDPERVLRHLDDIQTAIADSAIDDKIKNLRTNTLKAHKEGREAALFCHGLGKSVLNRKVYFSLHEKDDYDFIACWQDQAALVFTPVQLKEVVPLQINPETTLMDEIAKLAKYADSQNLVVAVYLNRTGRLNVKEIIVPDLNIAELWFFGAVSEDRSRWFLMGDLLGENHYYEFDYPNGEEQRLADSG
;
A
#
# COMPACT_ATOMS: atom_id res chain seq x y z
N MET A 1 -17.84 6.99 -10.29
CA MET A 1 -18.31 7.13 -8.89
C MET A 1 -19.52 8.03 -8.82
N ASP A 2 -20.48 7.71 -7.95
CA ASP A 2 -21.65 8.56 -7.73
C ASP A 2 -21.42 9.61 -6.61
N ASN A 3 -22.26 10.64 -6.57
CA ASN A 3 -22.16 11.72 -5.59
C ASN A 3 -22.46 11.29 -4.15
N ILE A 4 -23.21 10.20 -3.95
CA ILE A 4 -23.57 9.70 -2.61
C ILE A 4 -22.33 9.07 -1.97
N GLN A 5 -21.62 8.24 -2.72
CA GLN A 5 -20.38 7.59 -2.30
C GLN A 5 -19.29 8.62 -1.98
N ILE A 6 -19.10 9.63 -2.84
CA ILE A 6 -18.16 10.73 -2.58
C ILE A 6 -18.50 11.45 -1.27
N ASN A 7 -19.78 11.73 -1.01
CA ASN A 7 -20.20 12.37 0.23
C ASN A 7 -20.01 11.49 1.47
N GLN A 8 -20.12 10.17 1.33
CA GLN A 8 -19.79 9.23 2.41
C GLN A 8 -18.30 9.26 2.71
N TRP A 9 -17.45 9.15 1.68
CA TRP A 9 -16.00 9.13 1.84
C TRP A 9 -15.45 10.43 2.43
N ARG A 10 -16.02 11.59 2.06
CA ARG A 10 -15.67 12.89 2.67
C ARG A 10 -15.80 12.95 4.20
N ARG A 11 -16.57 12.05 4.81
CA ARG A 11 -16.82 12.01 6.26
C ARG A 11 -15.93 11.02 7.00
N LEU A 12 -15.12 10.26 6.29
CA LEU A 12 -14.20 9.30 6.89
C LEU A 12 -13.04 10.00 7.59
N GLU A 13 -12.42 9.30 8.54
CA GLU A 13 -11.18 9.75 9.16
C GLU A 13 -9.99 9.37 8.28
N TYR A 14 -9.24 10.38 7.83
CA TYR A 14 -8.07 10.18 7.00
C TYR A 14 -6.79 10.33 7.81
N HIS A 15 -5.88 9.38 7.61
CA HIS A 15 -4.59 9.31 8.27
C HIS A 15 -3.48 9.77 7.34
N ASP A 16 -2.50 10.47 7.92
CA ASP A 16 -1.24 10.77 7.27
C ASP A 16 -0.36 9.50 7.24
N PRO A 17 0.02 8.99 6.04
CA PRO A 17 0.83 7.80 5.93
C PRO A 17 2.19 7.92 6.63
N GLU A 18 2.86 9.06 6.56
CA GLU A 18 4.18 9.22 7.17
C GLU A 18 4.11 9.18 8.68
N ARG A 19 3.06 9.75 9.28
CA ARG A 19 2.85 9.71 10.72
C ARG A 19 2.60 8.29 11.20
N VAL A 20 1.78 7.54 10.48
CA VAL A 20 1.50 6.13 10.78
C VAL A 20 2.78 5.29 10.65
N LEU A 21 3.53 5.46 9.56
CA LEU A 21 4.74 4.69 9.29
C LEU A 21 5.83 4.94 10.33
N ARG A 22 6.05 6.20 10.73
CA ARG A 22 7.00 6.54 11.80
C ARG A 22 6.60 5.92 13.14
N HIS A 23 5.32 6.01 13.50
CA HIS A 23 4.84 5.40 14.75
C HIS A 23 5.00 3.88 14.76
N LEU A 24 4.74 3.21 13.64
CA LEU A 24 4.93 1.77 13.50
C LEU A 24 6.42 1.37 13.51
N ASP A 25 7.30 2.24 13.04
CA ASP A 25 8.75 2.03 13.10
C ASP A 25 9.24 2.12 14.55
N ASP A 26 8.85 3.16 15.30
CA ASP A 26 9.15 3.30 16.73
C ASP A 26 8.75 2.05 17.52
N ILE A 27 7.55 1.51 17.25
CA ILE A 27 7.06 0.28 17.89
C ILE A 27 7.93 -0.93 17.48
N GLN A 28 8.24 -1.08 16.19
CA GLN A 28 9.05 -2.19 15.70
C GLN A 28 10.45 -2.18 16.32
N THR A 29 11.09 -1.02 16.39
CA THR A 29 12.39 -0.85 17.04
C THR A 29 12.32 -1.21 18.51
N ALA A 30 11.27 -0.76 19.23
CA ALA A 30 11.11 -1.03 20.65
C ALA A 30 10.91 -2.53 20.96
N ILE A 31 10.32 -3.29 20.03
CA ILE A 31 10.04 -4.72 20.23
C ILE A 31 10.99 -5.66 19.49
N ALA A 32 11.96 -5.16 18.71
CA ALA A 32 12.81 -5.96 17.83
C ALA A 32 13.50 -7.11 18.58
N ASP A 33 14.18 -6.79 19.69
CA ASP A 33 14.93 -7.74 20.51
C ASP A 33 14.08 -8.38 21.64
N SER A 34 12.77 -8.13 21.65
CA SER A 34 11.87 -8.71 22.66
C SER A 34 11.62 -10.20 22.39
N ALA A 35 11.22 -10.94 23.43
CA ALA A 35 10.79 -12.35 23.32
C ALA A 35 9.36 -12.52 22.76
N ILE A 36 8.77 -11.46 22.19
CA ILE A 36 7.42 -11.50 21.62
C ILE A 36 7.40 -12.42 20.38
N ASP A 37 6.31 -13.16 20.22
CA ASP A 37 6.10 -14.06 19.09
C ASP A 37 6.20 -13.34 17.74
N ASP A 38 6.86 -13.96 16.77
CA ASP A 38 7.10 -13.37 15.45
C ASP A 38 5.82 -13.06 14.68
N LYS A 39 4.71 -13.79 14.91
CA LYS A 39 3.42 -13.45 14.31
C LYS A 39 2.89 -12.13 14.84
N ILE A 40 3.14 -11.82 16.10
CA ILE A 40 2.75 -10.52 16.70
C ILE A 40 3.66 -9.42 16.15
N LYS A 41 4.99 -9.63 16.13
CA LYS A 41 5.95 -8.67 15.57
C LYS A 41 5.66 -8.33 14.10
N ASN A 42 5.18 -9.32 13.34
CA ASN A 42 4.82 -9.16 11.93
C ASN A 42 3.32 -8.87 11.69
N LEU A 43 2.56 -8.53 12.74
CA LEU A 43 1.14 -8.17 12.65
C LEU A 43 0.25 -9.23 11.95
N ARG A 44 0.61 -10.52 12.07
CA ARG A 44 -0.06 -11.65 11.40
C ARG A 44 -1.14 -12.34 12.23
N THR A 45 -1.51 -11.80 13.38
CA THR A 45 -2.67 -12.31 14.15
C THR A 45 -3.95 -11.65 13.66
N ASN A 46 -5.11 -12.31 13.82
CA ASN A 46 -6.40 -11.73 13.45
C ASN A 46 -6.67 -10.39 14.14
N THR A 47 -6.23 -10.25 15.40
CA THR A 47 -6.34 -9.00 16.18
C THR A 47 -5.49 -7.86 15.62
N LEU A 48 -4.44 -8.17 14.85
CA LEU A 48 -3.51 -7.20 14.27
C LEU A 48 -3.73 -6.98 12.77
N LYS A 49 -4.71 -7.66 12.15
CA LYS A 49 -5.05 -7.56 10.72
C LYS A 49 -5.19 -6.09 10.28
N ALA A 50 -6.00 -5.31 10.99
CA ALA A 50 -6.22 -3.89 10.65
C ALA A 50 -4.94 -3.05 10.76
N HIS A 51 -4.02 -3.37 11.68
CA HIS A 51 -2.73 -2.67 11.78
C HIS A 51 -1.79 -3.03 10.63
N LYS A 52 -1.81 -4.29 10.21
CA LYS A 52 -1.06 -4.75 9.03
C LYS A 52 -1.56 -4.05 7.76
N GLU A 53 -2.87 -4.06 7.54
CA GLU A 53 -3.51 -3.39 6.40
C GLU A 53 -3.28 -1.88 6.44
N GLY A 54 -3.34 -1.27 7.63
CA GLY A 54 -2.97 0.13 7.85
C GLY A 54 -1.53 0.45 7.46
N ARG A 55 -0.57 -0.44 7.78
CA ARG A 55 0.83 -0.28 7.35
C ARG A 55 0.95 -0.36 5.83
N GLU A 56 0.32 -1.34 5.21
CA GLU A 56 0.37 -1.57 3.76
C GLU A 56 -0.27 -0.41 3.00
N ALA A 57 -1.43 0.07 3.44
CA ALA A 57 -2.08 1.27 2.91
C ALA A 57 -1.18 2.52 3.06
N ALA A 58 -0.58 2.70 4.24
CA ALA A 58 0.31 3.83 4.48
C ALA A 58 1.56 3.80 3.58
N LEU A 59 2.19 2.63 3.39
CA LEU A 59 3.33 2.44 2.48
C LEU A 59 2.96 2.80 1.04
N PHE A 60 1.83 2.27 0.56
CA PHE A 60 1.35 2.53 -0.78
C PHE A 60 1.06 4.03 -1.00
N CYS A 61 0.30 4.65 -0.09
CA CYS A 61 -0.03 6.08 -0.19
C CYS A 61 1.18 6.99 -0.08
N HIS A 62 2.15 6.67 0.80
CA HIS A 62 3.40 7.42 0.90
C HIS A 62 4.17 7.39 -0.41
N GLY A 63 4.39 6.19 -0.97
CA GLY A 63 5.08 6.06 -2.25
C GLY A 63 4.33 6.73 -3.40
N LEU A 64 3.01 6.57 -3.48
CA LEU A 64 2.18 7.16 -4.54
C LEU A 64 2.26 8.69 -4.48
N GLY A 65 2.16 9.25 -3.27
CA GLY A 65 2.27 10.68 -3.06
C GLY A 65 3.66 11.23 -3.36
N LYS A 66 4.72 10.59 -2.86
CA LYS A 66 6.10 11.05 -2.99
C LYS A 66 6.64 10.91 -4.41
N SER A 67 6.37 9.78 -5.07
CA SER A 67 7.07 9.43 -6.31
C SER A 67 6.23 9.55 -7.58
N VAL A 68 4.90 9.50 -7.48
CA VAL A 68 4.01 9.50 -8.65
C VAL A 68 3.27 10.83 -8.78
N LEU A 69 2.56 11.22 -7.72
CA LEU A 69 1.66 12.38 -7.76
C LEU A 69 2.31 13.69 -7.30
N ASN A 70 3.49 13.62 -6.68
CA ASN A 70 4.21 14.72 -6.04
C ASN A 70 3.32 15.59 -5.14
N ARG A 71 2.57 14.92 -4.25
CA ARG A 71 1.62 15.54 -3.32
C ARG A 71 1.30 14.60 -2.16
N LYS A 72 0.77 15.14 -1.07
CA LYS A 72 0.35 14.32 0.07
C LYS A 72 -0.88 13.48 -0.29
N VAL A 73 -0.77 12.16 -0.11
CA VAL A 73 -1.88 11.21 -0.24
C VAL A 73 -2.19 10.67 1.16
N TYR A 74 -3.42 10.90 1.62
CA TYR A 74 -3.94 10.37 2.87
C TYR A 74 -4.71 9.07 2.60
N PHE A 75 -4.96 8.30 3.66
CA PHE A 75 -5.75 7.08 3.54
C PHE A 75 -6.73 6.91 4.69
N SER A 76 -7.86 6.27 4.43
CA SER A 76 -8.82 5.81 5.44
C SER A 76 -9.04 4.32 5.27
N LEU A 77 -8.80 3.53 6.32
CA LEU A 77 -9.22 2.14 6.34
C LEU A 77 -10.74 2.08 6.34
N HIS A 78 -11.32 1.52 5.29
CA HIS A 78 -12.75 1.42 5.11
C HIS A 78 -13.04 0.21 4.22
N GLU A 79 -13.06 -0.98 4.84
CA GLU A 79 -13.37 -2.22 4.14
C GLU A 79 -14.85 -2.21 3.74
N LYS A 80 -15.11 -2.07 2.45
CA LYS A 80 -16.46 -2.08 1.89
C LYS A 80 -16.45 -2.54 0.44
N ASP A 81 -17.43 -3.35 0.08
CA ASP A 81 -17.59 -3.93 -1.25
C ASP A 81 -16.32 -4.66 -1.72
N ASP A 82 -15.55 -4.05 -2.60
CA ASP A 82 -14.38 -4.63 -3.28
C ASP A 82 -13.04 -3.94 -2.91
N TYR A 83 -13.02 -3.09 -1.88
CA TYR A 83 -11.81 -2.36 -1.47
C TYR A 83 -11.58 -2.38 0.04
N ASP A 84 -10.31 -2.29 0.44
CA ASP A 84 -9.90 -2.33 1.84
C ASP A 84 -9.72 -0.92 2.43
N PHE A 85 -9.38 0.07 1.59
CA PHE A 85 -9.20 1.46 2.01
C PHE A 85 -9.48 2.47 0.91
N ILE A 86 -9.60 3.75 1.29
CA ILE A 86 -9.74 4.87 0.37
C ILE A 86 -8.47 5.74 0.44
N ALA A 87 -7.79 5.94 -0.69
CA ALA A 87 -6.78 6.97 -0.84
C ALA A 87 -7.43 8.31 -1.17
N CYS A 88 -6.88 9.42 -0.65
CA CYS A 88 -7.41 10.76 -0.84
C CYS A 88 -6.29 11.79 -0.98
N TRP A 89 -6.42 12.69 -1.95
CA TRP A 89 -5.50 13.82 -2.10
C TRP A 89 -6.21 15.02 -2.71
N GLN A 90 -5.57 16.19 -2.56
CA GLN A 90 -5.98 17.40 -3.24
C GLN A 90 -5.41 17.41 -4.67
N ASP A 91 -6.27 17.58 -5.66
CA ASP A 91 -5.88 17.90 -7.03
C ASP A 91 -6.49 19.24 -7.44
N GLN A 92 -5.62 20.24 -7.60
CA GLN A 92 -6.01 21.62 -7.80
C GLN A 92 -7.03 22.08 -6.73
N ALA A 93 -8.28 22.34 -7.11
CA ALA A 93 -9.36 22.73 -6.20
C ALA A 93 -10.27 21.57 -5.76
N ALA A 94 -10.04 20.35 -6.24
CA ALA A 94 -10.87 19.19 -5.95
C ALA A 94 -10.18 18.19 -5.01
N LEU A 95 -10.99 17.54 -4.17
CA LEU A 95 -10.56 16.33 -3.48
C LEU A 95 -10.83 15.13 -4.38
N VAL A 96 -9.78 14.35 -4.62
CA VAL A 96 -9.84 13.08 -5.35
C VAL A 96 -9.90 11.96 -4.34
N PHE A 97 -10.76 10.97 -4.61
CA PHE A 97 -10.89 9.77 -3.81
C PHE A 97 -10.74 8.55 -4.71
N THR A 98 -9.94 7.59 -4.25
CA THR A 98 -9.66 6.37 -5.00
C THR A 98 -9.83 5.17 -4.07
N PRO A 99 -10.77 4.25 -4.36
CA PRO A 99 -10.88 3.00 -3.63
C PRO A 99 -9.73 2.08 -4.00
N VAL A 100 -9.11 1.49 -2.99
CA VAL A 100 -7.94 0.63 -3.16
C VAL A 100 -8.16 -0.71 -2.47
N GLN A 101 -7.99 -1.79 -3.24
CA GLN A 101 -7.88 -3.15 -2.71
C GLN A 101 -6.41 -3.51 -2.51
N LEU A 102 -6.07 -3.97 -1.31
CA LEU A 102 -4.79 -4.57 -0.99
C LEU A 102 -4.80 -6.06 -1.33
N LYS A 103 -3.67 -6.51 -1.85
CA LYS A 103 -3.30 -7.93 -1.95
C LYS A 103 -1.89 -8.10 -1.44
N GLU A 104 -1.56 -9.31 -1.00
CA GLU A 104 -0.21 -9.65 -0.53
C GLU A 104 0.26 -10.92 -1.22
N VAL A 105 1.44 -10.86 -1.83
CA VAL A 105 2.23 -12.05 -2.09
C VAL A 105 2.96 -12.39 -0.80
N VAL A 106 2.39 -13.33 -0.04
CA VAL A 106 2.87 -13.67 1.31
C VAL A 106 4.30 -14.22 1.29
N PRO A 107 5.03 -14.14 2.42
CA PRO A 107 6.35 -14.74 2.56
C PRO A 107 6.32 -16.26 2.29
N LEU A 108 7.43 -16.79 1.78
CA LEU A 108 7.56 -18.22 1.47
C LEU A 108 7.30 -19.12 2.69
N GLN A 109 7.63 -18.63 3.89
CA GLN A 109 7.41 -19.34 5.15
C GLN A 109 5.92 -19.48 5.50
N ILE A 110 5.07 -18.61 4.94
CA ILE A 110 3.62 -18.62 5.16
C ILE A 110 2.92 -19.46 4.10
N ASN A 111 3.24 -19.20 2.82
CA ASN A 111 2.78 -20.05 1.72
C ASN A 111 3.83 -20.09 0.60
N PRO A 112 4.55 -21.21 0.45
CA PRO A 112 5.58 -21.33 -0.59
C PRO A 112 4.98 -21.49 -2.00
N GLU A 113 3.73 -21.90 -2.11
CA GLU A 113 3.07 -22.20 -3.39
C GLU A 113 2.46 -20.96 -4.04
N THR A 114 2.06 -19.95 -3.26
CA THR A 114 1.51 -18.71 -3.81
C THR A 114 2.55 -18.00 -4.67
N THR A 115 2.22 -17.75 -5.93
CA THR A 115 3.02 -16.91 -6.84
C THR A 115 2.38 -15.54 -7.04
N LEU A 116 3.16 -14.57 -7.52
CA LEU A 116 2.64 -13.27 -7.96
C LEU A 116 1.58 -13.45 -9.05
N MET A 117 1.79 -14.39 -9.98
CA MET A 117 0.84 -14.67 -11.06
C MET A 117 -0.49 -15.21 -10.54
N ASP A 118 -0.48 -16.04 -9.49
CA ASP A 118 -1.71 -16.52 -8.87
C ASP A 118 -2.50 -15.38 -8.23
N GLU A 119 -1.82 -14.44 -7.58
CA GLU A 119 -2.49 -13.26 -6.99
C GLU A 119 -3.07 -12.33 -8.06
N ILE A 120 -2.36 -12.12 -9.18
CA ILE A 120 -2.86 -11.35 -10.32
C ILE A 120 -4.07 -12.04 -10.96
N ALA A 121 -4.02 -13.37 -11.17
CA ALA A 121 -5.11 -14.11 -11.79
C ALA A 121 -6.42 -14.03 -10.99
N LYS A 122 -6.34 -13.97 -9.66
CA LYS A 122 -7.51 -13.80 -8.77
C LYS A 122 -8.20 -12.45 -8.94
N LEU A 123 -7.56 -11.46 -9.56
CA LEU A 123 -8.15 -10.13 -9.79
C LEU A 123 -9.27 -10.16 -10.85
N ALA A 124 -9.34 -11.21 -11.68
CA ALA A 124 -10.40 -11.37 -12.68
C ALA A 124 -11.82 -11.37 -12.08
N LYS A 125 -11.96 -11.60 -10.75
CA LYS A 125 -13.25 -11.54 -10.05
C LYS A 125 -13.83 -10.12 -9.97
N TYR A 126 -13.02 -9.08 -10.12
CA TYR A 126 -13.43 -7.67 -10.05
C TYR A 126 -14.01 -7.20 -11.40
N ALA A 127 -15.05 -7.89 -11.87
CA ALA A 127 -15.59 -7.72 -13.21
C ALA A 127 -16.36 -6.42 -13.43
N ASP A 128 -16.74 -5.69 -12.38
CA ASP A 128 -17.53 -4.45 -12.46
C ASP A 128 -16.86 -3.27 -11.71
N SER A 129 -15.57 -3.37 -11.41
CA SER A 129 -14.87 -2.47 -10.48
C SER A 129 -13.97 -1.45 -11.20
N GLN A 130 -14.49 -0.78 -12.23
CA GLN A 130 -13.72 0.13 -13.12
C GLN A 130 -13.04 1.33 -12.44
N ASN A 131 -13.38 1.64 -11.19
CA ASN A 131 -12.73 2.70 -10.42
C ASN A 131 -11.78 2.15 -9.33
N LEU A 132 -11.60 0.83 -9.26
CA LEU A 132 -10.81 0.16 -8.23
C LEU A 132 -9.34 0.18 -8.61
N VAL A 133 -8.50 0.66 -7.71
CA VAL A 133 -7.05 0.45 -7.79
C VAL A 133 -6.70 -0.79 -7.00
N VAL A 134 -5.86 -1.66 -7.55
CA VAL A 134 -5.32 -2.81 -6.82
C VAL A 134 -3.85 -2.57 -6.52
N ALA A 135 -3.49 -2.64 -5.24
CA ALA A 135 -2.12 -2.54 -4.77
C ALA A 135 -1.67 -3.89 -4.20
N VAL A 136 -0.69 -4.53 -4.86
CA VAL A 136 -0.13 -5.82 -4.44
C VAL A 136 1.19 -5.61 -3.70
N TYR A 137 1.18 -5.90 -2.41
CA TYR A 137 2.37 -5.92 -1.57
C TYR A 137 3.20 -7.19 -1.83
N LEU A 138 4.45 -7.02 -2.25
CA LEU A 138 5.40 -8.10 -2.43
C LEU A 138 6.16 -8.35 -1.12
N ASN A 139 5.61 -9.18 -0.25
CA ASN A 139 6.22 -9.55 1.03
C ASN A 139 7.09 -10.80 0.90
N ARG A 140 8.04 -10.78 -0.04
CA ARG A 140 8.88 -11.94 -0.32
C ARG A 140 10.26 -11.51 -0.81
N THR A 141 11.30 -12.14 -0.28
CA THR A 141 12.66 -11.98 -0.79
C THR A 141 12.79 -12.65 -2.16
N GLY A 142 13.30 -11.91 -3.15
CA GLY A 142 13.49 -12.45 -4.49
C GLY A 142 13.84 -11.36 -5.49
N ARG A 143 13.88 -11.75 -6.77
CA ARG A 143 14.00 -10.81 -7.89
C ARG A 143 12.67 -10.76 -8.63
N LEU A 144 12.18 -9.55 -8.86
CA LEU A 144 11.03 -9.33 -9.71
C LEU A 144 11.52 -9.17 -11.16
N ASN A 145 11.24 -10.14 -12.02
CA ASN A 145 11.50 -9.99 -13.45
C ASN A 145 10.26 -9.39 -14.12
N VAL A 146 10.28 -8.08 -14.36
CA VAL A 146 9.16 -7.34 -14.94
C VAL A 146 8.73 -7.90 -16.31
N LYS A 147 9.67 -8.47 -17.07
CA LYS A 147 9.38 -9.05 -18.40
C LYS A 147 8.55 -10.34 -18.34
N GLU A 148 8.51 -11.00 -17.18
CA GLU A 148 7.75 -12.24 -16.97
C GLU A 148 6.34 -11.97 -16.42
N ILE A 149 6.01 -10.71 -16.13
CA ILE A 149 4.71 -10.32 -15.59
C ILE A 149 3.72 -10.23 -16.75
N ILE A 150 2.75 -11.14 -16.77
CA ILE A 150 1.67 -11.17 -17.75
C ILE A 150 0.38 -10.73 -17.05
N VAL A 151 -0.06 -9.51 -17.32
CA VAL A 151 -1.32 -9.01 -16.75
C VAL A 151 -2.48 -9.46 -17.65
N PRO A 152 -3.46 -10.22 -17.13
CA PRO A 152 -4.64 -10.60 -17.90
C PRO A 152 -5.52 -9.37 -18.17
N ASP A 153 -6.54 -9.53 -19.00
CA ASP A 153 -7.57 -8.51 -19.18
C ASP A 153 -8.35 -8.36 -17.87
N LEU A 154 -8.27 -7.19 -17.24
CA LEU A 154 -8.83 -6.89 -15.91
C LEU A 154 -9.72 -5.65 -16.02
N ASN A 155 -10.90 -5.68 -15.38
CA ASN A 155 -11.83 -4.54 -15.35
C ASN A 155 -11.67 -3.67 -14.09
N ILE A 156 -10.42 -3.35 -13.75
CA ILE A 156 -10.03 -2.45 -12.67
C ILE A 156 -9.38 -1.19 -13.25
N ALA A 157 -9.24 -0.13 -12.46
CA ALA A 157 -8.67 1.14 -12.92
C ALA A 157 -7.15 1.05 -13.10
N GLU A 158 -6.44 0.56 -12.09
CA GLU A 158 -4.98 0.52 -12.07
C GLU A 158 -4.48 -0.69 -11.29
N LEU A 159 -3.30 -1.19 -11.65
CA LEU A 159 -2.60 -2.26 -10.94
C LEU A 159 -1.18 -1.82 -10.56
N TRP A 160 -0.89 -1.85 -9.27
CA TRP A 160 0.39 -1.44 -8.70
C TRP A 160 1.02 -2.52 -7.86
N PHE A 161 2.33 -2.69 -7.98
CA PHE A 161 3.14 -3.52 -7.08
C PHE A 161 4.01 -2.64 -6.20
N PHE A 162 4.19 -3.03 -4.94
CA PHE A 162 5.08 -2.33 -4.03
C PHE A 162 5.76 -3.30 -3.07
N GLY A 163 6.93 -2.93 -2.57
CA GLY A 163 7.68 -3.77 -1.65
C GLY A 163 9.00 -3.12 -1.22
N ALA A 164 9.66 -3.75 -0.25
CA ALA A 164 10.97 -3.30 0.20
C ALA A 164 12.05 -3.68 -0.82
N VAL A 165 12.95 -2.76 -1.11
CA VAL A 165 14.15 -2.98 -1.94
C VAL A 165 15.35 -3.38 -1.09
N SER A 166 15.39 -2.92 0.17
CA SER A 166 16.46 -3.20 1.12
C SER A 166 15.98 -4.07 2.30
N GLU A 167 16.89 -4.88 2.85
CA GLU A 167 16.58 -5.80 3.97
C GLU A 167 16.19 -5.06 5.25
N ASP A 168 16.80 -3.90 5.49
CA ASP A 168 16.47 -2.99 6.60
C ASP A 168 15.15 -2.24 6.40
N ARG A 169 14.49 -2.42 5.23
CA ARG A 169 13.24 -1.75 4.83
C ARG A 169 13.33 -0.22 4.85
N SER A 170 14.52 0.35 4.74
CA SER A 170 14.71 1.80 4.59
C SER A 170 14.33 2.29 3.19
N ARG A 171 14.41 1.43 2.17
CA ARG A 171 14.04 1.74 0.78
C ARG A 171 12.96 0.83 0.25
N TRP A 172 12.04 1.42 -0.51
CA TRP A 172 10.87 0.79 -1.07
C TRP A 172 10.72 1.14 -2.54
N PHE A 173 9.94 0.34 -3.26
CA PHE A 173 9.58 0.62 -4.63
C PHE A 173 8.06 0.65 -4.83
N LEU A 174 7.65 1.35 -5.88
CA LEU A 174 6.35 1.24 -6.53
C LEU A 174 6.56 0.92 -8.01
N MET A 175 5.75 0.03 -8.55
CA MET A 175 5.76 -0.30 -9.96
C MET A 175 4.33 -0.34 -10.49
N GLY A 176 4.05 0.46 -11.50
CA GLY A 176 2.74 0.63 -12.09
C GLY A 176 2.64 1.97 -12.84
N ASP A 177 1.51 2.31 -13.43
CA ASP A 177 0.33 1.44 -13.57
C ASP A 177 0.60 0.33 -14.60
N LEU A 178 0.39 -0.93 -14.21
CA LEU A 178 0.65 -2.09 -15.06
C LEU A 178 -0.42 -2.34 -16.12
N LEU A 179 -1.59 -1.68 -16.04
CA LEU A 179 -2.61 -1.70 -17.08
C LEU A 179 -2.40 -0.62 -18.14
N GLY A 180 -1.74 0.48 -17.75
CA GLY A 180 -1.33 1.57 -18.63
C GLY A 180 0.16 1.56 -18.96
N GLU A 181 0.81 2.71 -18.77
CA GLU A 181 2.25 2.85 -18.93
C GLU A 181 2.96 2.45 -17.63
N ASN A 182 3.73 1.37 -17.69
CA ASN A 182 4.44 0.85 -16.54
C ASN A 182 5.67 1.70 -16.19
N HIS A 183 5.69 2.24 -14.98
CA HIS A 183 6.82 2.97 -14.42
C HIS A 183 7.34 2.28 -13.15
N TYR A 184 8.61 2.50 -12.86
CA TYR A 184 9.26 2.04 -11.63
C TYR A 184 9.78 3.24 -10.85
N TYR A 185 9.43 3.29 -9.57
CA TYR A 185 9.79 4.34 -8.65
C TYR A 185 10.44 3.75 -7.41
N GLU A 186 11.45 4.42 -6.87
CA GLU A 186 11.96 4.14 -5.52
C GLU A 186 11.63 5.30 -4.59
N PHE A 187 11.46 4.99 -3.31
CA PHE A 187 11.28 5.98 -2.26
C PHE A 187 11.83 5.48 -0.94
N ASP A 188 12.26 6.43 -0.12
CA ASP A 188 12.67 6.15 1.25
C ASP A 188 11.46 6.02 2.16
N TYR A 189 11.57 5.09 3.10
CA TYR A 189 10.70 5.03 4.25
C TYR A 189 10.79 6.36 5.01
N PRO A 190 9.68 6.92 5.51
CA PRO A 190 9.71 8.22 6.17
C PRO A 190 10.44 8.08 7.52
N ASN A 191 11.64 8.65 7.59
CA ASN A 191 12.44 8.68 8.81
C ASN A 191 12.11 9.94 9.62
N GLY A 192 12.17 9.86 10.95
CA GLY A 192 11.86 10.98 11.84
C GLY A 192 12.81 12.17 11.77
N GLU A 193 13.92 12.10 11.01
CA GLU A 193 14.95 13.15 10.98
C GLU A 193 14.65 14.30 10.02
N GLU A 194 13.99 14.06 8.89
CA GLU A 194 13.67 15.10 7.89
C GLU A 194 12.80 16.23 8.46
N GLN A 195 11.96 15.92 9.46
CA GLN A 195 11.09 16.93 10.10
C GLN A 195 11.76 17.68 11.25
N ARG A 196 12.77 17.09 11.92
CA ARG A 196 13.55 17.83 12.94
C ARG A 196 14.34 18.98 12.30
N LEU A 197 14.76 18.84 11.05
CA LEU A 197 15.41 19.93 10.31
C LEU A 197 14.42 20.99 9.83
N ALA A 198 13.17 20.61 9.52
CA ALA A 198 12.13 21.55 9.11
C ALA A 198 11.54 22.37 10.28
N ASP A 199 11.47 21.80 11.47
CA ASP A 199 10.97 22.47 12.68
C ASP A 199 12.06 23.27 13.43
N SER A 200 13.31 23.19 12.97
CA SER A 200 14.46 23.93 13.51
C SER A 200 14.87 25.14 12.66
N GLY A 201 14.10 25.46 11.60
CA GLY A 201 14.37 26.51 10.62
C GLY A 201 13.51 27.76 10.79
#